data_AF-A0A6N7V105-F1
#
_entry.id   AF-A0A6N7V105-F1
#
_cell.length_a   1.000
_cell.length_b   1.000
_cell.length_c   1.000
_cell.angle_alpha   90.00
_cell.angle_beta   90.00
_cell.angle_gamma   90.00
#
_symmetry.space_group_name_H-M   'P 1'
#
loop_
_entity.id
_entity.type
_entity.pdbx_description
1 polymer ?
#
loop_
_entity_poly.entity_id
_entity_poly.type
_entity_poly.pdbx_seq_one_letter_code
_entity_poly.pdbx_strand_id
1 'polypeptide(L)' 'MSVKKEVFGIHPSGKEVYKFEIVNKQGMKAVITNFGAILISLFVKDKKGKGIQIIYGPQVTVIKSDFEEYVEKVSQ' A
#
# COMPACT_ATOMS: atom_id res chain seq x y z
N MET A 1 18.12 4.12 8.91
CA MET A 1 16.70 4.36 8.60
C MET A 1 16.65 4.79 7.15
N SER A 2 15.77 4.21 6.35
CA SER A 2 15.64 4.52 4.93
C SER A 2 14.17 4.63 4.54
N VAL A 3 13.91 5.42 3.50
CA VAL A 3 12.60 5.60 2.89
C VAL A 3 12.76 5.43 1.38
N LYS A 4 11.98 4.53 0.77
CA LYS A 4 11.89 4.35 -0.68
C LYS A 4 10.49 4.72 -1.15
N LYS A 5 10.39 5.54 -2.20
CA LYS A 5 9.12 5.96 -2.81
C LYS A 5 8.95 5.29 -4.17
N GLU A 6 7.77 4.73 -4.43
CA GLU A 6 7.40 4.13 -5.71
C GLU A 6 5.96 4.49 -6.06
N VAL A 7 5.63 4.54 -7.35
CA VAL A 7 4.23 4.65 -7.80
C VAL A 7 3.51 3.36 -7.37
N PHE A 8 2.37 3.53 -6.71
CA PHE A 8 1.49 2.44 -6.28
C PHE A 8 0.35 2.23 -7.28
N GLY A 9 -0.23 3.31 -7.78
CA GLY A 9 -1.30 3.27 -8.77
C GLY A 9 -1.72 4.67 -9.20
N ILE A 10 -2.73 4.75 -10.06
CA ILE A 10 -3.31 6.00 -10.54
C ILE A 10 -4.73 6.12 -9.97
N HIS A 11 -5.03 7.26 -9.34
CA HIS A 11 -6.36 7.64 -8.88
C HIS A 11 -7.27 7.97 -10.09
N PRO A 12 -8.61 7.80 -10.02
CA PRO A 12 -9.49 8.04 -11.17
C PRO A 12 -9.42 9.47 -11.71
N SER A 13 -9.04 10.42 -10.85
CA SER A 13 -8.74 11.81 -11.26
C SER A 13 -7.43 11.99 -12.06
N GLY A 14 -6.74 10.91 -12.44
CA GLY A 14 -5.45 10.93 -13.14
C GLY A 14 -4.22 11.22 -12.28
N LYS A 15 -4.36 11.33 -10.96
CA LYS A 15 -3.23 11.62 -10.05
C LYS A 15 -2.51 10.35 -9.63
N GLU A 16 -1.18 10.38 -9.61
CA GLU A 16 -0.39 9.28 -9.08
C GLU A 16 -0.55 9.15 -7.56
N VAL A 17 -0.78 7.92 -7.11
CA VAL A 17 -0.70 7.50 -5.73
C VAL A 17 0.62 6.77 -5.53
N TYR A 18 1.31 7.08 -4.44
CA TYR A 18 2.62 6.54 -4.11
C TYR A 18 2.54 5.62 -2.90
N LYS A 19 3.42 4.63 -2.87
CA LYS A 19 3.75 3.87 -1.67
C LYS A 19 5.16 4.23 -1.19
N PHE A 20 5.34 4.13 0.11
CA PHE A 20 6.57 4.42 0.82
C PHE A 20 6.97 3.19 1.61
N GLU A 21 8.12 2.62 1.30
CA GLU A 21 8.75 1.60 2.12
C GLU A 21 9.68 2.27 3.13
N ILE A 22 9.39 2.09 4.42
CA ILE A 22 10.11 2.70 5.53
C ILE A 22 10.78 1.58 6.33
N VAL A 23 12.11 1.65 6.49
CA VAL A 23 12.88 0.69 7.28
C VAL A 23 13.52 1.39 8.47
N ASN A 24 13.19 0.93 9.69
CA ASN A 24 13.76 1.46 10.92
C ASN A 24 15.14 0.85 11.23
N LYS A 25 15.83 1.37 12.27
CA LYS A 25 17.16 0.88 12.67
C LYS A 25 17.19 -0.58 13.15
N GLN A 26 16.05 -1.12 13.59
CA GLN A 26 15.92 -2.49 14.08
C GLN A 26 15.54 -3.48 12.96
N GLY A 27 15.31 -3.00 11.74
CA GLY A 27 14.95 -3.81 10.58
C GLY A 27 13.45 -4.14 10.47
N MET A 28 12.59 -3.42 11.21
CA MET A 28 11.15 -3.40 10.91
C MET A 28 10.93 -2.63 9.61
N LYS A 29 10.03 -3.16 8.76
CA LYS A 29 9.69 -2.57 7.46
C LYS A 29 8.19 -2.33 7.37
N ALA A 30 7.79 -1.10 7.10
CA ALA A 30 6.40 -0.72 6.84
C ALA A 30 6.26 -0.22 5.40
N VAL A 31 5.17 -0.57 4.72
CA VAL A 31 4.81 -0.03 3.41
C VAL A 31 3.48 0.70 3.53
N ILE A 32 3.48 2.01 3.29
CA ILE A 32 2.34 2.91 3.51
C ILE A 32 2.05 3.70 2.24
N THR A 33 0.80 4.06 1.95
CA THR A 33 0.43 4.92 0.81
C THR A 33 0.18 6.38 1.22
N ASN A 34 0.26 7.32 0.28
CA ASN A 34 -0.28 8.68 0.47
C ASN A 34 -1.80 8.78 0.23
N PHE A 35 -2.47 7.66 -0.07
CA PHE A 35 -3.93 7.61 -0.25
C PHE A 35 -4.57 7.10 1.04
N GLY A 36 -5.05 8.02 1.87
CA GLY A 36 -5.67 7.68 3.17
C GLY A 36 -4.71 7.10 4.20
N ALA A 37 -3.39 7.24 4.00
CA ALA A 37 -2.34 6.69 4.89
C ALA A 37 -2.46 5.17 5.14
N ILE A 38 -2.92 4.42 4.12
CA ILE A 38 -3.17 2.99 4.25
C ILE A 38 -1.86 2.24 4.46
N LEU A 39 -1.80 1.41 5.52
CA LEU A 39 -0.70 0.48 5.78
C LEU A 39 -0.90 -0.79 4.95
N ILE A 40 -0.14 -0.93 3.85
CA ILE A 40 -0.23 -2.07 2.93
C ILE A 40 0.46 -3.30 3.50
N SER A 41 1.63 -3.13 4.12
CA SER A 41 2.34 -4.25 4.72
C SER A 41 3.19 -3.81 5.88
N LEU A 42 3.32 -4.71 6.86
CA LEU A 42 4.18 -4.53 8.01
C LEU A 42 4.94 -5.84 8.23
N PHE A 43 6.27 -5.73 8.18
CA PHE A 43 7.19 -6.81 8.45
C PHE A 43 7.88 -6.54 9.78
N VAL A 44 7.71 -7.47 10.71
CA VAL A 44 8.33 -7.45 12.03
C VAL A 44 9.27 -8.64 12.18
N LYS A 45 10.32 -8.49 12.98
CA LYS A 45 11.20 -9.61 13.31
C LYS A 45 10.58 -10.42 14.43
N ASP A 46 10.57 -11.74 14.29
CA ASP A 46 10.23 -12.66 15.36
C ASP A 46 11.37 -12.78 16.39
N LYS A 47 11.17 -13.62 17.42
CA LYS A 47 12.17 -13.88 18.47
C LYS A 47 13.49 -14.45 17.92
N LYS A 48 13.49 -15.05 16.74
CA LYS A 48 14.68 -15.61 16.07
C LYS A 48 15.27 -14.63 15.04
N GLY A 49 14.75 -13.41 14.96
CA GLY A 49 15.21 -12.38 14.02
C GLY A 49 14.66 -12.54 12.60
N LYS A 50 13.79 -13.53 12.34
CA LYS A 50 13.19 -13.75 11.01
C LYS A 50 12.09 -12.72 10.77
N GLY A 51 12.13 -12.07 9.59
CA GLY A 51 11.07 -11.16 9.17
C GLY A 51 9.78 -11.91 8.85
N ILE A 52 8.67 -11.52 9.49
CA ILE A 52 7.32 -12.05 9.27
C ILE A 52 6.42 -10.87 8.88
N GLN A 53 5.66 -11.05 7.80
CA GLN A 53 4.61 -10.11 7.43
C GLN A 53 3.36 -10.37 8.27
N ILE A 54 2.91 -9.34 8.99
CA ILE A 54 1.75 -9.44 9.90
C ILE A 54 0.54 -8.64 9.43
N ILE A 55 0.70 -7.77 8.43
CA ILE A 55 -0.39 -7.00 7.83
C ILE A 55 -0.37 -7.21 6.31
N TYR A 56 -1.55 -7.44 5.75
CA TYR A 56 -1.80 -7.59 4.32
C TYR A 56 -2.92 -6.62 3.94
N GLY A 57 -2.53 -5.52 3.32
CA GLY A 57 -3.44 -4.54 2.76
C GLY A 57 -3.78 -4.87 1.30
N PRO A 58 -4.66 -4.05 0.70
CA PRO A 58 -5.13 -4.28 -0.66
C PRO A 58 -3.97 -4.18 -1.67
N GLN A 59 -3.98 -5.08 -2.65
CA GLN A 59 -3.14 -5.00 -3.83
C GLN A 59 -3.92 -4.23 -4.88
N VAL A 60 -3.40 -3.10 -5.32
CA VAL A 60 -4.13 -2.20 -6.22
C VAL A 60 -3.21 -1.76 -7.35
N THR A 61 -3.63 -2.04 -8.58
CA THR A 61 -2.98 -1.54 -9.81
C THR A 61 -3.66 -0.28 -10.31
N VAL A 62 -4.98 -0.17 -10.11
CA VAL A 62 -5.80 1.00 -10.41
C VAL A 62 -6.70 1.24 -9.21
N ILE A 63 -6.61 2.43 -8.60
CA ILE A 63 -7.54 2.79 -7.51
C ILE A 63 -8.79 3.25 -8.23
N LYS A 64 -9.74 2.36 -8.48
CA LYS A 64 -11.10 2.75 -8.89
C LYS A 64 -11.93 2.93 -7.62
N SER A 65 -12.84 3.90 -7.60
CA SER A 65 -13.85 3.90 -6.55
C SER A 65 -14.81 2.74 -6.79
N ASP A 66 -15.22 2.03 -5.74
CA ASP A 66 -16.24 0.97 -5.81
C ASP A 66 -17.53 1.50 -6.47
N PHE A 67 -17.77 2.81 -6.39
CA PHE A 67 -18.89 3.49 -7.03
C PHE A 67 -18.78 3.53 -8.57
N GLU A 68 -17.59 3.81 -9.12
CA GLU A 68 -17.39 3.80 -10.59
C GLU A 68 -17.54 2.39 -11.16
N GLU A 69 -17.00 1.38 -10.47
CA GLU A 69 -17.16 -0.02 -10.87
C GLU A 69 -18.62 -0.47 -10.78
N TYR A 70 -19.33 -0.07 -9.72
CA TYR A 70 -20.76 -0.32 -9.60
C TYR A 70 -21.53 0.31 -10.76
N VAL A 71 -21.32 1.60 -11.05
CA VAL A 71 -22.01 2.31 -12.13
C VAL A 71 -21.73 1.68 -13.50
N GLU A 72 -20.48 1.31 -13.82
CA GLU A 72 -20.15 0.60 -15.05
C GLU A 72 -20.92 -0.73 -15.17
N LYS A 73 -21.01 -1.49 -14.06
CA LYS A 73 -21.68 -2.78 -14.01
C LYS A 73 -23.20 -2.70 -14.17
N VAL A 74 -23.86 -1.67 -13.64
CA VAL A 74 -25.33 -1.51 -13.79
C VAL A 74 -25.74 -0.81 -15.08
N SER A 75 -24.79 -0.22 -15.81
CA SER A 75 -25.06 0.49 -17.07
C SER A 75 -24.93 -0.40 -18.33
N GLN A 76 -24.56 -1.68 -18.17
CA GLN A 76 -24.60 -2.73 -19.20
C GLN A 76 -25.83 -3.61 -19.04
#